data_AF-A0A355RAR4-F1
#
_entry.id   AF-A0A355RAR4-F1
#
_cell.length_a   1.000
_cell.length_b   1.000
_cell.length_c   1.000
_cell.angle_alpha   90.00
_cell.angle_beta   90.00
_cell.angle_gamma   90.00
#
_symmetry.space_group_name_H-M   'P 1'
#
loop_
_entity.id
_entity.type
_entity.pdbx_description
1 polymer ?
#
loop_
_entity_poly.entity_id
_entity_poly.type
_entity_poly.pdbx_seq_one_letter_code
_entity_poly.pdbx_strand_id
1 'polypeptide(L)' 'MLERLFQLRAHNTNVRTEILAGVTTFLAMAYILFVNPSILGETGMDKGALFV' A
#
# COMPACT_ATOMS: atom_id res chain seq x y z
N MET A 1 -12.18 2.49 21.95
CA MET A 1 -12.77 2.69 20.60
C MET A 1 -12.22 1.68 19.60
N LEU A 2 -10.91 1.63 19.34
CA LEU A 2 -10.31 0.67 18.39
C LEU A 2 -10.66 -0.80 18.66
N GLU A 3 -10.59 -1.26 19.90
CA GLU A 3 -10.97 -2.65 20.25
C GLU A 3 -12.44 -2.97 19.92
N ARG A 4 -13.35 -1.99 20.04
CA ARG A 4 -14.78 -2.20 19.71
C ARG A 4 -15.03 -2.29 18.21
N LEU A 5 -14.19 -1.66 17.40
CA LEU A 5 -14.32 -1.61 15.94
C LEU A 5 -13.56 -2.75 15.25
N PHE A 6 -12.38 -3.08 15.76
CA PHE A 6 -11.44 -4.00 15.11
C PHE A 6 -11.15 -5.28 15.90
N GLN A 7 -11.64 -5.41 17.14
CA GLN A 7 -11.53 -6.62 17.96
C GLN A 7 -10.11 -7.23 17.99
N LEU A 8 -9.10 -6.39 18.18
CA LEU A 8 -7.70 -6.76 18.01
C LEU A 8 -7.31 -7.94 18.91
N ARG A 9 -7.86 -8.03 20.12
CA ARG A 9 -7.61 -9.17 21.02
C ARG A 9 -8.24 -10.46 20.52
N ALA A 10 -9.43 -10.41 19.91
CA ALA A 10 -10.05 -11.58 19.30
C ALA A 10 -9.23 -12.09 18.10
N HIS A 11 -8.60 -11.18 17.38
CA HIS A 11 -7.67 -11.48 16.28
C HIS A 11 -6.23 -11.72 16.74
N ASN A 12 -5.97 -11.79 18.06
CA ASN A 12 -4.63 -11.98 18.64
C ASN A 12 -3.56 -11.01 18.09
N THR A 13 -3.95 -9.78 17.75
CA THR A 13 -3.08 -8.72 17.23
C THR A 13 -3.06 -7.51 18.15
N ASN A 14 -2.19 -6.55 17.87
CA ASN A 14 -2.10 -5.29 18.58
C ASN A 14 -1.91 -4.12 17.61
N VAL A 15 -2.18 -2.90 18.10
CA VAL A 15 -2.15 -1.68 17.28
C VAL A 15 -0.80 -1.47 16.59
N ARG A 16 0.33 -1.80 17.25
CA ARG A 16 1.66 -1.66 16.66
C ARG A 16 1.84 -2.58 15.45
N THR A 17 1.40 -3.84 15.58
CA THR A 17 1.43 -4.82 14.49
C THR A 17 0.58 -4.37 13.31
N GLU A 18 -0.64 -3.91 13.55
CA GLU A 18 -1.55 -3.44 12.49
C GLU A 18 -1.02 -2.20 11.77
N ILE A 19 -0.44 -1.24 12.49
CA ILE A 19 0.17 -0.07 11.87
C ILE A 19 1.34 -0.48 10.97
N LEU A 20 2.20 -1.38 11.45
CA LEU A 20 3.32 -1.86 10.66
C LEU A 20 2.86 -2.61 9.42
N ALA A 21 1.88 -3.51 9.57
CA ALA A 21 1.28 -4.25 8.46
C ALA A 21 0.66 -3.30 7.44
N GLY A 22 -0.12 -2.31 7.88
CA GLY A 22 -0.71 -1.30 7.02
C GLY A 22 0.33 -0.48 6.26
N VAL A 23 1.40 -0.04 6.93
CA VAL A 23 2.52 0.68 6.27
C VAL A 23 3.22 -0.21 5.25
N THR A 24 3.49 -1.48 5.56
CA THR A 24 4.11 -2.41 4.62
C THR A 24 3.24 -2.62 3.38
N THR A 25 1.94 -2.84 3.54
CA THR A 25 1.01 -2.99 2.42
C THR A 25 0.90 -1.70 1.61
N PHE A 26 0.84 -0.54 2.27
CA PHE A 26 0.83 0.76 1.61
C PHE A 26 2.08 0.98 0.75
N LEU A 27 3.27 0.71 1.30
CA LEU A 27 4.53 0.86 0.58
C LEU A 27 4.64 -0.09 -0.62
N ALA A 28 4.13 -1.32 -0.51
CA ALA A 28 4.10 -2.25 -1.63
C ALA A 28 3.25 -1.72 -2.80
N MET A 29 2.07 -1.15 -2.49
CA MET A 29 1.23 -0.51 -3.52
C MET A 29 1.83 0.78 -4.05
N ALA A 30 2.46 1.59 -3.19
CA ALA A 30 3.15 2.81 -3.59
C ALA A 30 4.28 2.50 -4.57
N TYR A 31 5.05 1.43 -4.33
CA TYR A 31 6.09 0.97 -5.25
C TYR A 31 5.52 0.71 -6.66
N ILE A 32 4.37 0.04 -6.76
CA ILE A 32 3.70 -0.24 -8.04
C ILE A 32 3.37 1.06 -8.79
N LEU A 33 2.86 2.07 -8.08
CA LEU A 33 2.50 3.37 -8.69
C LEU A 33 3.70 4.08 -9.32
N PHE A 34 4.91 3.91 -8.77
CA PHE A 34 6.11 4.55 -9.33
C PHE A 34 6.81 3.67 -10.37
N VAL A 35 6.85 2.35 -10.14
CA VAL A 35 7.69 1.45 -10.93
C VAL A 35 7.03 1.05 -12.24
N ASN A 36 5.73 0.74 -12.25
CA ASN A 36 5.07 0.38 -13.51
C ASN A 36 5.16 1.50 -14.54
N PRO A 37 4.88 2.77 -14.20
CA PRO A 37 5.05 3.87 -15.14
C PRO A 37 6.51 4.18 -15.48
N SER A 38 7.47 3.96 -14.56
CA SER A 38 8.89 4.15 -14.85
C SER A 38 9.35 3.18 -15.94
N ILE A 39 9.02 1.89 -15.79
CA ILE A 39 9.38 0.84 -16.76
C ILE A 39 8.69 1.07 -18.10
N LEU A 40 7.38 1.37 -18.09
CA LEU A 40 6.61 1.62 -19.31
C LEU A 40 6.99 2.96 -19.97
N GLY A 41 7.46 3.93 -19.21
CA GLY A 41 8.00 5.18 -19.73
C GLY A 41 9.37 5.01 -20.41
N GLU A 42 10.15 4.00 -20.02
CA GLU A 42 11.42 3.66 -20.68
C GLU A 42 11.20 2.98 -22.04
N THR A 43 10.07 2.29 -22.23
CA THR A 43 9.71 1.64 -23.51
C THR A 43 9.07 2.58 -24.53
N GLY A 44 8.98 3.88 -24.24
CA GLY A 44 8.45 4.92 -25.14
C GLY A 44 6.95 5.16 -25.03
N MET A 45 6.28 4.61 -24.00
CA MET A 45 4.86 4.83 -23.74
C MET A 45 4.63 6.19 -23.05
N ASP A 46 3.59 6.92 -23.47
CA ASP A 46 3.32 8.28 -22.98
C ASP A 46 3.04 8.28 -21.46
N LYS A 47 3.90 8.97 -20.70
CA LYS A 47 3.84 9.06 -19.24
C LYS A 47 2.52 9.69 -18.75
N GLY A 48 1.85 10.50 -19.57
CA GLY A 48 0.55 11.10 -19.22
C GLY A 48 -0.60 10.09 -19.17
N ALA A 49 -0.55 9.00 -19.93
CA ALA A 49 -1.58 7.96 -19.96
C ALA A 49 -1.43 6.93 -18.82
N LEU A 50 -0.28 6.92 -18.14
CA LEU A 50 0.08 5.96 -17.10
C LEU A 50 -0.35 6.36 -15.69
N PHE A 51 -0.67 7.65 -15.49
CA PHE A 51 -1.06 8.23 -14.22
C PHE A 51 -2.47 8.86 -14.24
N VAL A 52 -3.28 8.56 -15.26
CA VAL A 52 -4.66 9.05 -15.41
C VAL A 52 -5.68 8.12 -14.77
#